data_AF-A0A0Q5KVG5-F1
#
_entry.id   AF-A0A0Q5KVG5-F1
#
_cell.length_a   1.000
_cell.length_b   1.000
_cell.length_c   1.000
_cell.angle_alpha   90.00
_cell.angle_beta   90.00
_cell.angle_gamma   90.00
#
_symmetry.space_group_name_H-M   'P 1'
#
loop_
_entity.id
_entity.type
_entity.pdbx_description
1 polymer ?
#
loop_
_entity_poly.entity_id
_entity_poly.type
_entity_poly.pdbx_seq_one_letter_code
_entity_poly.pdbx_strand_id
1 'polypeptide(L)'
;MPNPEFVGLVHMLQATAEAALGDLNAATSSAARDGLLADDRARQTADRSLKLLTMLAEKTRGNLDFTEADLLTGAIGSLRARLDN
;
A
#
# COMPACT_ATOMS: atom_id res chain seq x y z
N MET A 1 -11.90 -6.82 -19.99
CA MET A 1 -10.65 -7.55 -19.73
C MET A 1 -9.76 -6.56 -19.03
N PRO A 2 -9.19 -6.93 -17.87
CA PRO A 2 -8.43 -6.00 -17.05
C PRO A 2 -7.18 -5.53 -17.80
N ASN A 3 -6.88 -4.25 -17.68
CA ASN A 3 -5.67 -3.65 -18.23
C ASN A 3 -4.45 -4.17 -17.42
N PRO A 4 -3.52 -4.91 -18.05
CA PRO A 4 -2.39 -5.50 -17.35
C PRO A 4 -1.46 -4.45 -16.71
N GLU A 5 -1.35 -3.26 -17.30
CA GLU A 5 -0.54 -2.17 -16.73
C GLU A 5 -1.17 -1.60 -15.46
N PHE A 6 -2.49 -1.45 -15.46
CA PHE A 6 -3.23 -0.99 -14.28
C PHE A 6 -3.09 -1.99 -13.14
N VAL A 7 -3.32 -3.28 -13.42
CA VAL A 7 -3.14 -4.37 -12.45
C VAL A 7 -1.71 -4.40 -11.91
N GLY A 8 -0.71 -4.27 -12.77
CA GLY A 8 0.70 -4.20 -12.38
C GLY A 8 1.01 -3.01 -11.47
N LEU A 9 0.45 -1.83 -11.77
CA LEU A 9 0.62 -0.63 -10.95
C LEU A 9 0.03 -0.80 -9.54
N VAL A 10 -1.18 -1.37 -9.44
CA VAL A 10 -1.83 -1.62 -8.14
C VAL A 10 -0.99 -2.60 -7.31
N HIS A 11 -0.54 -3.70 -7.90
CA HIS A 11 0.31 -4.67 -7.21
C HIS A 11 1.65 -4.08 -6.79
N MET A 12 2.29 -3.26 -7.64
CA MET A 12 3.56 -2.63 -7.30
C MET A 12 3.44 -1.66 -6.12
N LEU A 13 2.39 -0.84 -6.09
CA LEU A 13 2.12 0.07 -4.98
C LEU A 13 1.81 -0.69 -3.68
N GLN A 14 1.02 -1.75 -3.76
CA GLN A 14 0.72 -2.61 -2.62
C GLN A 14 1.98 -3.30 -2.10
N ALA A 15 2.76 -3.95 -2.96
CA ALA A 15 3.98 -4.65 -2.58
C ALA A 15 5.02 -3.70 -1.96
N THR A 16 5.14 -2.48 -2.47
CA THR A 16 6.02 -1.44 -1.89
C THR A 16 5.61 -1.09 -0.46
N ALA A 17 4.31 -0.93 -0.22
CA ALA A 17 3.80 -0.64 1.12
C ALA A 17 3.99 -1.82 2.07
N GLU A 18 3.70 -3.04 1.60
CA GLU A 18 3.84 -4.27 2.38
C GLU A 18 5.30 -4.56 2.73
N ALA A 19 6.24 -4.33 1.81
CA ALA A 19 7.67 -4.45 2.08
C ALA A 19 8.12 -3.46 3.15
N ALA A 20 7.72 -2.19 3.03
CA ALA A 20 8.06 -1.17 4.03
C ALA A 20 7.54 -1.52 5.43
N LEU A 21 6.29 -1.96 5.55
CA LEU A 21 5.71 -2.39 6.82
C LEU A 21 6.29 -3.72 7.33
N GLY A 22 6.74 -4.60 6.43
CA GLY A 22 7.45 -5.83 6.78
C GLY A 22 8.82 -5.55 7.40
N ASP A 23 9.57 -4.63 6.81
CA ASP A 23 10.87 -4.17 7.34
C ASP A 23 10.69 -3.49 8.71
N LEU A 24 9.60 -2.74 8.90
CA LEU A 24 9.22 -2.15 10.18
C LEU A 24 9.06 -3.20 11.28
N ASN A 25 8.34 -4.30 11.00
CA ASN A 25 8.17 -5.41 11.96
C ASN A 25 9.50 -6.11 12.30
N ALA A 26 10.42 -6.24 11.34
CA ALA A 26 11.74 -6.84 11.57
C ALA A 26 12.68 -5.90 12.35
N ALA A 27 12.68 -4.60 12.04
CA ALA A 27 13.49 -3.58 12.69
C ALA A 27 13.03 -3.31 14.14
N THR A 28 11.72 -3.21 14.37
CA THR A 28 11.14 -3.08 15.72
C THR A 28 11.47 -4.28 16.61
N SER A 29 11.51 -5.49 16.04
CA SER A 29 11.93 -6.70 16.76
C SER A 29 13.41 -6.68 17.18
N SER A 30 14.26 -5.86 16.54
CA SER A 30 15.72 -5.88 16.73
C SER A 30 16.32 -4.63 17.41
N ALA A 31 15.66 -3.47 17.44
CA ALA A 31 16.32 -2.22 17.86
C ALA A 31 15.44 -1.23 18.66
N ALA A 32 15.62 -1.24 19.99
CA ALA A 32 15.12 -0.19 20.88
C ALA A 32 16.06 1.04 20.91
N ARG A 33 16.04 1.86 19.84
CA ARG A 33 16.32 3.33 19.81
C ARG A 33 16.49 3.84 18.37
N ASP A 34 17.25 3.14 17.52
CA ASP A 34 17.36 3.44 16.08
C ASP A 34 16.11 3.03 15.29
N GLY A 35 15.31 2.12 15.85
CA GLY A 35 14.05 1.66 15.27
C GLY A 35 13.02 2.77 15.06
N LEU A 36 12.98 3.82 15.89
CA LEU A 36 11.96 4.88 15.81
C LEU A 36 12.04 5.68 14.50
N LEU A 37 13.25 6.03 14.02
CA LEU A 37 13.41 6.74 12.75
C LEU A 37 13.14 5.84 11.54
N ALA A 38 13.40 4.54 11.66
CA ALA A 38 13.07 3.55 10.63
C ALA A 38 11.55 3.29 10.57
N ASP A 39 10.90 3.25 11.73
CA ASP A 39 9.45 3.11 11.92
C ASP A 39 8.68 4.24 11.21
N ASP A 40 9.08 5.49 11.46
CA ASP A 40 8.48 6.66 10.81
C ASP A 40 8.61 6.63 9.28
N ARG A 41 9.77 6.20 8.76
CA ARG A 41 10.02 6.14 7.30
C ARG A 41 9.23 5.03 6.61
N ALA A 42 9.16 3.85 7.24
CA ALA A 42 8.39 2.74 6.71
C ALA A 42 6.89 3.08 6.72
N ARG A 43 6.38 3.65 7.81
CA ARG A 43 4.98 4.11 7.88
C ARG A 43 4.69 5.20 6.84
N GLN A 44 5.57 6.19 6.69
CA GLN A 44 5.43 7.23 5.67
C GLN A 44 5.42 6.67 4.24
N THR A 45 6.22 5.64 3.97
CA THR A 45 6.24 4.97 2.67
C THR A 45 4.92 4.26 2.39
N ALA A 46 4.39 3.53 3.38
CA ALA A 46 3.09 2.90 3.31
C ALA A 46 1.95 3.92 3.14
N ASP A 47 1.95 5.02 3.89
CA ASP A 47 0.97 6.12 3.75
C ASP A 47 1.00 6.75 2.36
N ARG A 48 2.20 6.95 1.78
CA ARG A 48 2.35 7.49 0.43
C ARG A 48 1.77 6.52 -0.61
N SER A 49 2.04 5.22 -0.48
CA SER A 49 1.45 4.20 -1.36
C SER A 49 -0.07 4.15 -1.23
N LEU A 50 -0.62 4.23 0.00
CA LEU A 50 -2.06 4.29 0.25
C LEU A 50 -2.69 5.52 -0.41
N LYS A 51 -2.04 6.68 -0.31
CA LYS A 51 -2.49 7.92 -0.95
C LYS A 51 -2.54 7.76 -2.47
N LEU A 52 -1.52 7.16 -3.09
CA LEU A 52 -1.48 6.91 -4.53
C LEU A 52 -2.59 5.95 -4.98
N LEU A 53 -2.81 4.85 -4.25
CA LEU A 53 -3.92 3.92 -4.51
C LEU A 53 -5.28 4.62 -4.38
N THR A 54 -5.46 5.46 -3.36
CA THR A 54 -6.69 6.24 -3.18
C THR A 54 -6.89 7.24 -4.32
N MET A 55 -5.84 7.94 -4.74
CA MET A 55 -5.90 8.84 -5.91
C MET A 55 -6.24 8.09 -7.20
N LEU A 56 -5.69 6.89 -7.40
CA LEU A 56 -6.07 6.04 -8.53
C LEU A 56 -7.57 5.74 -8.48
N ALA A 57 -8.11 5.35 -7.33
CA ALA A 57 -9.54 5.04 -7.19
C ALA A 57 -10.44 6.24 -7.48
N GLU A 58 -10.01 7.45 -7.11
CA GLU A 58 -10.72 8.68 -7.45
C GLU A 58 -10.65 9.00 -8.94
N LYS A 59 -9.47 8.83 -9.56
CA LYS A 59 -9.24 9.18 -10.96
C LYS A 59 -9.78 8.16 -11.97
N THR A 60 -9.92 6.90 -11.57
CA THR A 60 -10.42 5.82 -12.44
C THR A 60 -11.87 5.45 -12.18
N ARG A 61 -12.57 6.16 -11.28
CA ARG A 61 -13.98 5.91 -10.96
C ARG A 61 -14.85 5.89 -12.23
N GLY A 62 -15.58 4.79 -12.42
CA GLY A 62 -16.44 4.57 -13.58
C GLY A 62 -15.73 4.10 -14.86
N ASN A 63 -14.40 4.00 -14.84
CA ASN A 63 -13.58 3.53 -15.96
C ASN A 63 -12.96 2.14 -15.74
N LEU A 64 -13.11 1.57 -14.54
CA LEU A 64 -12.59 0.24 -14.20
C LEU A 64 -13.64 -0.84 -14.49
N ASP A 65 -13.16 -2.00 -14.95
CA ASP A 65 -13.98 -3.20 -14.90
C ASP A 65 -14.08 -3.75 -13.46
N PHE A 66 -14.98 -4.72 -13.26
CA PHE A 66 -15.25 -5.27 -11.93
C PHE A 66 -13.99 -5.84 -11.26
N THR A 67 -13.14 -6.52 -12.03
CA THR A 67 -11.91 -7.14 -11.52
C THR A 67 -10.91 -6.08 -11.08
N GLU A 68 -10.74 -5.02 -11.87
CA GLU A 68 -9.86 -3.91 -11.55
C GLU A 68 -10.34 -3.12 -10.33
N ALA A 69 -11.65 -2.88 -10.23
CA ALA A 69 -12.26 -2.18 -9.11
C ALA A 69 -12.14 -2.98 -7.80
N ASP A 70 -12.37 -4.29 -7.86
CA ASP A 70 -12.23 -5.19 -6.70
C ASP A 70 -10.76 -5.26 -6.24
N LEU A 71 -9.82 -5.45 -7.18
CA LEU A 71 -8.38 -5.45 -6.90
C LEU A 71 -7.93 -4.15 -6.20
N LEU A 72 -8.30 -3.00 -6.75
CA LEU A 72 -7.92 -1.70 -6.18
C LEU A 72 -8.53 -1.48 -4.79
N THR A 73 -9.80 -1.84 -4.62
CA THR A 73 -10.51 -1.71 -3.34
C THR A 73 -9.89 -2.63 -2.29
N GLY A 74 -9.56 -3.87 -2.66
CA GLY A 74 -8.86 -4.83 -1.80
C GLY A 74 -7.49 -4.34 -1.36
N ALA A 75 -6.69 -3.80 -2.28
CA ALA A 75 -5.37 -3.23 -1.97
C ALA A 75 -5.47 -2.06 -0.98
N ILE A 76 -6.41 -1.13 -1.19
CA ILE A 76 -6.66 -0.01 -0.27
C ILE A 76 -7.12 -0.52 1.10
N GLY A 77 -8.07 -1.45 1.15
CA GLY A 77 -8.61 -2.00 2.39
C GLY A 77 -7.55 -2.74 3.21
N SER A 78 -6.76 -3.59 2.56
CA SER A 78 -5.63 -4.31 3.19
C SER A 78 -4.62 -3.34 3.81
N LEU A 79 -4.24 -2.29 3.08
CA LEU A 79 -3.23 -1.35 3.55
C LEU A 79 -3.75 -0.44 4.69
N ARG A 80 -5.02 0.00 4.63
CA ARG A 80 -5.65 0.71 5.75
C ARG A 80 -5.69 -0.13 7.01
N ALA A 81 -6.12 -1.38 6.89
CA ALA A 81 -6.17 -2.30 8.03
C ALA A 81 -4.80 -2.51 8.67
N ARG A 82 -3.71 -2.48 7.89
CA ARG A 82 -2.34 -2.60 8.41
C ARG A 82 -1.80 -1.30 9.03
N LEU A 83 -2.25 -0.14 8.58
CA LEU A 83 -1.82 1.17 9.11
C LEU A 83 -2.60 1.61 10.36
N ASP A 84 -3.81 1.08 10.54
CA ASP A 84 -4.66 1.27 11.71
C ASP A 84 -4.31 0.34 12.89
N ASN A 85 -3.59 -0.76 12.64
CA ASN A 85 -3.00 -1.64 13.67
C ASN A 85 -1.66 -1.09 14.16
#